data_AF-A0A934RUZ0-F1
#
_entry.id   AF-A0A934RUZ0-F1
#
_cell.length_a   1.000
_cell.length_b   1.000
_cell.length_c   1.000
_cell.angle_alpha   90.00
_cell.angle_beta   90.00
_cell.angle_gamma   90.00
#
_symmetry.space_group_name_H-M   'P 1'
#
loop_
_entity.id
_entity.type
_entity.pdbx_description
1 polymer ?
#
loop_
_entity_poly.entity_id
_entity_poly.type
_entity_poly.pdbx_seq_one_letter_code
_entity_poly.pdbx_strand_id
1 'polypeptide(L)'
;MRRLILFLFALASVAFSWAETLRFELKPAPGLKFDYSAFYVTPGQEVELTFRNTDIMLHNLVITAPGKREAVVKAAENLAYRAAKLNYIPRTEDVLWSIPVVNQGEAMAITFKAPEIEGKYPYVCTYPGHGYIMYGDMIVSQTPQAPVPFDAEAASEEEHSHALELTRPLVRRFFLPHTGPASIAVALPGGMSYCWDTGACRFRYAWAGGFVHNLDSLPSQAPSSAATLAGNIFYTETFEIPIRFGKGSYQATQEVQWRYLGYRLDSGGYPSFEYEVNGNRVIETVKIEHKMITRTFECDTDETVWFFFDPELGERFHADGERVEDAAAFRFPSDGSGKTSVTVTMHFH
;
A
#
# COMPACT_ATOMS: atom_id res chain seq x y z
N MET A 1 20.18 -5.03 -83.69
CA MET A 1 19.38 -4.67 -82.50
C MET A 1 19.00 -5.94 -81.75
N ARG A 2 19.69 -6.30 -80.66
CA ARG A 2 19.24 -7.34 -79.71
C ARG A 2 19.49 -6.81 -78.30
N ARG A 3 18.39 -6.62 -77.56
CA ARG A 3 18.37 -6.00 -76.24
C ARG A 3 18.90 -6.97 -75.19
N LEU A 4 19.88 -6.52 -74.41
CA LEU A 4 20.41 -7.21 -73.25
C LEU A 4 19.45 -6.98 -72.07
N ILE A 5 18.86 -8.05 -71.54
CA ILE A 5 18.02 -7.99 -70.33
C ILE A 5 18.93 -8.28 -69.14
N LEU A 6 19.22 -7.25 -68.36
CA LEU A 6 19.90 -7.35 -67.07
C LEU A 6 18.85 -7.69 -65.99
N PHE A 7 18.92 -8.89 -65.43
CA PHE A 7 18.22 -9.24 -64.20
C PHE A 7 19.03 -8.71 -63.02
N LEU A 8 18.54 -7.66 -62.36
CA LEU A 8 19.01 -7.25 -61.04
C LEU A 8 18.44 -8.22 -59.99
N PHE A 9 19.30 -9.07 -59.43
CA PHE A 9 19.01 -9.77 -58.17
C PHE A 9 19.22 -8.77 -57.02
N ALA A 10 18.13 -8.29 -56.43
CA ALA A 10 18.19 -7.54 -55.19
C ALA A 10 18.46 -8.53 -54.04
N LEU A 11 19.70 -8.59 -53.55
CA LEU A 11 20.00 -9.20 -52.26
C LEU A 11 19.39 -8.29 -51.17
N ALA A 12 18.28 -8.72 -50.57
CA ALA A 12 17.77 -8.13 -49.35
C ALA A 12 18.71 -8.51 -48.21
N SER A 13 19.67 -7.64 -47.88
CA SER A 13 20.48 -7.75 -46.68
C SER A 13 19.59 -7.50 -45.46
N VAL A 14 19.19 -8.56 -44.78
CA VAL A 14 18.60 -8.47 -43.44
C VAL A 14 19.73 -8.01 -42.51
N ALA A 15 19.77 -6.72 -42.20
CA ALA A 15 20.65 -6.20 -41.18
C ALA A 15 20.18 -6.75 -39.82
N PHE A 16 20.89 -7.75 -39.30
CA PHE A 16 20.76 -8.16 -37.90
C PHE A 16 21.33 -7.02 -37.06
N SER A 17 20.45 -6.14 -36.58
CA SER A 17 20.80 -5.14 -35.56
C SER A 17 21.17 -5.90 -34.30
N TRP A 18 22.42 -5.84 -33.87
CA TRP A 18 22.78 -6.22 -32.51
C TRP A 18 22.16 -5.16 -31.61
N ALA A 19 21.01 -5.47 -31.00
CA ALA A 19 20.44 -4.59 -30.00
C ALA A 19 21.51 -4.35 -28.93
N GLU A 20 21.85 -3.09 -28.70
CA GLU A 20 22.86 -2.71 -27.72
C GLU A 20 22.45 -3.23 -26.33
N THR A 21 23.41 -3.81 -25.61
CA THR A 21 23.20 -4.30 -24.24
C THR A 21 22.71 -3.15 -23.37
N LEU A 22 21.51 -3.27 -22.79
CA LEU A 22 21.00 -2.27 -21.85
C LEU A 22 21.76 -2.38 -20.54
N ARG A 23 22.43 -1.31 -20.12
CA ARG A 23 23.04 -1.19 -18.80
C ARG A 23 22.10 -0.40 -17.90
N PHE A 24 21.61 -1.01 -16.83
CA PHE A 24 20.66 -0.37 -15.92
C PHE A 24 21.12 -0.52 -14.46
N GLU A 25 21.05 0.56 -13.68
CA GLU A 25 21.38 0.57 -12.25
C GLU A 25 20.12 0.86 -11.44
N LEU A 26 19.82 0.00 -10.46
CA LEU A 26 18.77 0.17 -9.46
C LEU A 26 19.39 0.43 -8.08
N LYS A 27 18.73 1.27 -7.29
CA LYS A 27 19.08 1.59 -5.89
C LYS A 27 17.84 1.54 -5.00
N PRO A 28 17.98 1.30 -3.69
CA PRO A 28 16.93 1.62 -2.74
C PRO A 28 16.64 3.12 -2.72
N ALA A 29 15.38 3.47 -2.50
CA ALA A 29 14.87 4.81 -2.27
C ALA A 29 14.07 4.85 -0.95
N PRO A 30 13.86 6.05 -0.35
CA PRO A 30 13.11 6.18 0.90
C PRO A 30 11.73 5.50 0.86
N GLY A 31 11.33 4.93 2.00
CA GLY A 31 10.03 4.25 2.14
C GLY A 31 10.02 2.82 1.62
N LEU A 32 11.16 2.12 1.66
CA LEU A 32 11.31 0.74 1.18
C LEU A 32 10.88 0.58 -0.29
N LYS A 33 11.44 1.44 -1.15
CA LYS A 33 11.20 1.41 -2.60
C LYS A 33 12.51 1.20 -3.36
N PHE A 34 12.40 0.87 -4.64
CA PHE A 34 13.51 1.10 -5.57
C PHE A 34 13.44 2.55 -6.07
N ASP A 35 14.49 3.04 -6.73
CA ASP A 35 14.53 4.37 -7.34
C ASP A 35 13.74 4.47 -8.65
N TYR A 36 13.46 3.34 -9.30
CA TYR A 36 12.57 3.24 -10.47
C TYR A 36 11.38 2.33 -10.18
N SER A 37 10.19 2.71 -10.68
CA SER A 37 8.97 1.89 -10.66
C SER A 37 8.86 1.02 -11.91
N ALA A 38 9.50 1.42 -13.01
CA ALA A 38 9.61 0.61 -14.21
C ALA A 38 10.87 0.89 -15.02
N PHE A 39 11.38 -0.12 -15.73
CA PHE A 39 12.34 0.06 -16.81
C PHE A 39 11.95 -0.81 -18.00
N TYR A 40 12.33 -0.37 -19.20
CA TYR A 40 11.88 -0.97 -20.45
C TYR A 40 13.01 -1.68 -21.17
N VAL A 41 12.67 -2.82 -21.75
CA VAL A 41 13.57 -3.65 -22.57
C VAL A 41 12.82 -4.11 -23.80
N THR A 42 13.53 -4.29 -24.92
CA THR A 42 12.93 -4.93 -26.10
C THR A 42 12.99 -6.47 -25.98
N PRO A 43 12.09 -7.21 -26.65
CA PRO A 43 12.15 -8.67 -26.69
C PRO A 43 13.55 -9.19 -27.06
N GLY A 44 14.09 -10.11 -26.26
CA GLY A 44 15.40 -10.72 -26.48
C GLY A 44 16.60 -9.81 -26.21
N GLN A 45 16.41 -8.56 -25.77
CA GLN A 45 17.48 -7.62 -25.47
C GLN A 45 18.40 -8.16 -24.36
N GLU A 46 19.71 -8.00 -24.53
CA GLU A 46 20.66 -8.29 -23.46
C GLU A 46 20.65 -7.15 -22.43
N VAL A 47 20.54 -7.50 -21.15
CA VAL A 47 20.43 -6.57 -20.02
C VAL A 47 21.53 -6.87 -19.02
N GLU A 48 22.31 -5.85 -18.66
CA GLU A 48 23.22 -5.86 -17.52
C GLU A 48 22.61 -4.99 -16.42
N LEU A 49 22.03 -5.65 -15.41
CA LEU A 49 21.34 -5.01 -14.30
C LEU A 49 22.24 -4.99 -13.07
N THR A 50 22.59 -3.79 -12.62
CA THR A 50 23.34 -3.56 -11.39
C THR A 50 22.39 -3.14 -10.29
N PHE A 51 22.45 -3.79 -9.12
CA PHE A 51 21.82 -3.31 -7.91
C PHE A 51 22.89 -2.79 -6.96
N ARG A 52 22.80 -1.51 -6.60
CA ARG A 52 23.69 -0.84 -5.64
C ARG A 52 22.91 -0.52 -4.38
N ASN A 53 23.29 -1.13 -3.27
CA ASN A 53 22.62 -0.86 -2.00
C ASN A 53 23.23 0.37 -1.32
N THR A 54 22.54 1.51 -1.39
CA THR A 54 22.91 2.75 -0.70
C THR A 54 22.24 2.92 0.67
N ASP A 55 21.36 1.98 1.05
CA ASP A 55 20.62 1.98 2.32
C ASP A 55 21.40 1.25 3.42
N ILE A 56 21.12 1.58 4.68
CA ILE A 56 21.58 0.84 5.87
C ILE A 56 20.92 -0.54 5.97
N MET A 57 19.74 -0.72 5.37
CA MET A 57 19.01 -1.98 5.37
C MET A 57 19.57 -2.97 4.34
N LEU A 58 19.29 -4.26 4.56
CA LEU A 58 19.68 -5.32 3.63
C LEU A 58 18.61 -5.49 2.55
N HIS A 59 19.06 -5.57 1.30
CA HIS A 59 18.18 -5.72 0.15
C HIS A 59 18.74 -6.75 -0.82
N ASN A 60 17.85 -7.51 -1.44
CA ASN A 60 18.13 -8.32 -2.62
C ASN A 60 17.26 -7.83 -3.78
N LEU A 61 17.41 -8.43 -4.96
CA LEU A 61 16.57 -8.13 -6.11
C LEU A 61 16.19 -9.43 -6.80
N VAL A 62 14.91 -9.63 -7.05
CA VAL A 62 14.38 -10.83 -7.71
C VAL A 62 13.45 -10.42 -8.83
N ILE A 63 13.74 -10.83 -10.06
CA ILE A 63 12.84 -10.67 -11.21
C ILE A 63 11.98 -11.93 -11.34
N THR A 64 10.68 -11.74 -11.41
CA THR A 64 9.68 -12.81 -11.38
C THR A 64 8.93 -12.95 -12.70
N ALA A 65 8.34 -14.12 -12.91
CA ALA A 65 7.40 -14.33 -14.00
C ALA A 65 6.14 -13.45 -13.83
N PRO A 66 5.43 -13.12 -14.93
CA PRO A 66 4.26 -12.26 -14.88
C PRO A 66 3.19 -12.76 -13.90
N GLY A 67 2.70 -11.87 -13.03
CA GLY A 67 1.67 -12.19 -12.03
C GLY A 67 2.15 -13.05 -10.85
N LYS A 68 3.44 -13.34 -10.73
CA LYS A 68 3.98 -14.26 -9.70
C LYS A 68 4.64 -13.59 -8.50
N ARG A 69 4.80 -12.26 -8.51
CA ARG A 69 5.48 -11.49 -7.45
C ARG A 69 5.06 -11.92 -6.05
N GLU A 70 3.76 -11.89 -5.74
CA GLU A 70 3.27 -12.19 -4.39
C GLU A 70 3.50 -13.65 -3.98
N ALA A 71 3.35 -14.58 -4.92
CA ALA A 71 3.64 -16.00 -4.67
C ALA A 71 5.13 -16.20 -4.34
N VAL A 72 6.02 -15.48 -5.04
CA VAL A 72 7.47 -15.49 -4.77
C VAL A 72 7.80 -14.84 -3.43
N VAL A 73 7.19 -13.70 -3.09
CA VAL A 73 7.37 -13.04 -1.77
C VAL A 73 6.93 -13.98 -0.64
N LYS A 74 5.74 -14.58 -0.75
CA LYS A 74 5.25 -15.54 0.23
C LYS A 74 6.15 -16.78 0.32
N ALA A 75 6.68 -17.28 -0.80
CA ALA A 75 7.61 -18.39 -0.79
C ALA A 75 8.94 -18.04 -0.10
N ALA A 76 9.43 -16.80 -0.26
CA ALA A 76 10.61 -16.29 0.42
C ALA A 76 10.44 -16.25 1.95
N GLU A 77 9.29 -15.80 2.44
CA GLU A 77 8.96 -15.80 3.87
C GLU A 77 8.93 -17.21 4.47
N ASN A 78 8.51 -18.20 3.68
CA ASN A 78 8.44 -19.59 4.10
C ASN A 78 9.79 -20.34 4.06
N LEU A 79 10.90 -19.66 3.75
CA LEU A 79 12.24 -20.27 3.79
C LEU A 79 12.73 -20.55 5.23
N ALA A 80 12.08 -19.95 6.24
CA ALA A 80 12.36 -20.15 7.65
C ALA A 80 13.87 -20.03 7.97
N TYR A 81 14.43 -20.94 8.76
CA TYR A 81 15.84 -20.92 9.16
C TYR A 81 16.84 -20.99 7.99
N ARG A 82 16.40 -21.33 6.77
CA ARG A 82 17.25 -21.40 5.56
C ARG A 82 17.35 -20.06 4.82
N ALA A 83 16.51 -19.08 5.17
CA ALA A 83 16.32 -17.86 4.40
C ALA A 83 17.64 -17.11 4.16
N ALA A 84 18.41 -16.83 5.22
CA ALA A 84 19.69 -16.15 5.11
C ALA A 84 20.70 -16.88 4.19
N LYS A 85 20.82 -18.21 4.32
CA LYS A 85 21.72 -19.01 3.47
C LYS A 85 21.30 -19.00 1.99
N LEU A 86 20.01 -18.80 1.73
CA LEU A 86 19.45 -18.71 0.38
C LEU A 86 19.30 -17.27 -0.09
N ASN A 87 19.86 -16.29 0.61
CA ASN A 87 19.72 -14.86 0.31
C ASN A 87 18.25 -14.41 0.20
N TYR A 88 17.36 -15.07 0.93
CA TYR A 88 15.91 -14.86 0.89
C TYR A 88 15.28 -15.08 -0.50
N ILE A 89 15.94 -15.83 -1.38
CA ILE A 89 15.44 -16.15 -2.72
C ILE A 89 14.86 -17.58 -2.70
N PRO A 90 13.55 -17.76 -2.91
CA PRO A 90 12.95 -19.08 -2.94
C PRO A 90 13.33 -19.85 -4.20
N ARG A 91 13.45 -21.17 -4.08
CA ARG A 91 13.68 -22.06 -5.23
C ARG A 91 12.34 -22.38 -5.90
N THR A 92 11.97 -21.58 -6.88
CA THR A 92 10.78 -21.75 -7.72
C THR A 92 11.11 -21.37 -9.15
N GLU A 93 10.41 -21.96 -10.11
CA GLU A 93 10.47 -21.59 -11.53
C GLU A 93 9.94 -20.18 -11.81
N ASP A 94 9.15 -19.63 -10.87
CA ASP A 94 8.62 -18.26 -10.96
C ASP A 94 9.70 -17.18 -10.74
N VAL A 95 10.91 -17.55 -10.28
CA VAL A 95 12.08 -16.65 -10.20
C VAL A 95 12.89 -16.79 -11.49
N LEU A 96 12.91 -15.72 -12.29
CA LEU A 96 13.62 -15.70 -13.57
C LEU A 96 15.08 -15.33 -13.39
N TRP A 97 15.33 -14.28 -12.62
CA TRP A 97 16.68 -13.80 -12.29
C TRP A 97 16.73 -13.23 -10.89
N SER A 98 17.92 -13.19 -10.30
CA SER A 98 18.08 -12.65 -8.96
C SER A 98 19.49 -12.15 -8.69
N ILE A 99 19.58 -11.08 -7.92
CA ILE A 99 20.78 -10.64 -7.21
C ILE A 99 20.60 -11.03 -5.74
N PRO A 100 21.60 -11.65 -5.08
CA PRO A 100 21.51 -12.00 -3.66
C PRO A 100 21.42 -10.74 -2.77
N VAL A 101 21.40 -10.93 -1.46
CA VAL A 101 21.44 -9.79 -0.53
C VAL A 101 22.75 -9.02 -0.73
N VAL A 102 22.63 -7.71 -0.96
CA VAL A 102 23.75 -6.77 -1.12
C VAL A 102 23.85 -5.94 0.15
N ASN A 103 25.04 -5.84 0.74
CA ASN A 103 25.24 -5.04 1.97
C ASN A 103 25.30 -3.54 1.65
N GLN A 104 25.17 -2.71 2.68
CA GLN A 104 25.32 -1.26 2.56
C GLN A 104 26.64 -0.87 1.87
N GLY A 105 26.55 -0.01 0.87
CA GLY A 105 27.66 0.51 0.08
C GLY A 105 28.15 -0.44 -1.03
N GLU A 106 27.68 -1.68 -1.07
CA GLU A 106 28.06 -2.66 -2.09
C GLU A 106 27.16 -2.59 -3.33
N ALA A 107 27.65 -3.17 -4.42
CA ALA A 107 26.88 -3.35 -5.64
C ALA A 107 27.15 -4.72 -6.25
N MET A 108 26.13 -5.32 -6.86
CA MET A 108 26.23 -6.56 -7.61
C MET A 108 25.48 -6.44 -8.94
N ALA A 109 25.94 -7.14 -9.97
CA ALA A 109 25.33 -7.13 -11.28
C ALA A 109 24.97 -8.53 -11.77
N ILE A 110 23.91 -8.62 -12.56
CA ILE A 110 23.52 -9.80 -13.32
C ILE A 110 23.36 -9.44 -14.79
N THR A 111 23.70 -10.37 -15.67
CA THR A 111 23.47 -10.24 -17.11
C THR A 111 22.48 -11.31 -17.55
N PHE A 112 21.46 -10.91 -18.29
CA PHE A 112 20.45 -11.82 -18.82
C PHE A 112 19.87 -11.34 -20.14
N LYS A 113 19.14 -12.22 -20.83
CA LYS A 113 18.32 -11.83 -21.98
C LYS A 113 16.88 -11.63 -21.53
N ALA A 114 16.31 -10.48 -21.90
CA ALA A 114 14.91 -10.20 -21.69
C ALA A 114 14.04 -11.29 -22.37
N PRO A 115 12.88 -11.64 -21.79
CA PRO A 115 11.94 -12.55 -22.41
C PRO A 115 11.53 -12.11 -23.82
N GLU A 116 11.20 -13.06 -24.69
CA GLU A 116 10.65 -12.75 -26.02
C GLU A 116 9.18 -12.29 -25.97
N ILE A 117 8.48 -12.65 -24.89
CA ILE A 117 7.07 -12.36 -24.70
C ILE A 117 6.95 -10.98 -24.05
N GLU A 118 6.29 -10.05 -24.74
CA GLU A 118 5.94 -8.74 -24.19
C GLU A 118 5.10 -8.86 -22.92
N GLY A 119 5.33 -7.94 -21.97
CA GLY A 119 4.59 -7.92 -20.72
C GLY A 119 5.39 -7.39 -19.54
N LYS A 120 4.77 -7.45 -18.38
CA LYS A 120 5.32 -6.99 -17.11
C LYS A 120 5.96 -8.15 -16.35
N TYR A 121 7.25 -7.99 -16.04
CA TYR A 121 8.06 -8.94 -15.29
C TYR A 121 8.50 -8.24 -13.99
N PRO A 122 7.79 -8.46 -12.88
CA PRO A 122 8.04 -7.69 -11.67
C PRO A 122 9.42 -7.97 -11.10
N TYR A 123 10.17 -6.93 -10.75
CA TYR A 123 11.32 -7.02 -9.87
C TYR A 123 10.92 -6.65 -8.43
N VAL A 124 11.43 -7.38 -7.45
CA VAL A 124 11.00 -7.27 -6.05
C VAL A 124 12.14 -7.56 -5.10
N CYS A 125 12.19 -6.85 -3.97
CA CYS A 125 13.02 -7.24 -2.83
C CYS A 125 12.27 -8.31 -2.02
N THR A 126 12.86 -9.48 -1.86
CA THR A 126 12.30 -10.60 -1.08
C THR A 126 12.90 -10.72 0.31
N TYR A 127 13.73 -9.75 0.72
CA TYR A 127 14.12 -9.61 2.13
C TYR A 127 12.85 -9.47 3.00
N PRO A 128 12.78 -10.10 4.19
CA PRO A 128 11.53 -10.26 4.93
C PRO A 128 10.76 -8.94 5.12
N GLY A 129 9.47 -8.94 4.76
CA GLY A 129 8.58 -7.79 4.85
C GLY A 129 8.71 -6.76 3.71
N HIS A 130 9.85 -6.67 3.01
CA HIS A 130 10.07 -5.62 2.01
C HIS A 130 9.20 -5.82 0.75
N GLY A 131 9.02 -7.06 0.31
CA GLY A 131 8.44 -7.38 -1.00
C GLY A 131 6.96 -7.01 -1.21
N TYR A 132 6.29 -6.57 -0.15
CA TYR A 132 4.93 -6.02 -0.24
C TYR A 132 4.89 -4.56 -0.72
N ILE A 133 6.02 -3.84 -0.64
CA ILE A 133 6.11 -2.41 -0.99
C ILE A 133 7.35 -2.08 -1.86
N MET A 134 8.40 -2.90 -1.79
CA MET A 134 9.65 -2.71 -2.51
C MET A 134 9.69 -3.54 -3.80
N TYR A 135 9.00 -3.06 -4.84
CA TYR A 135 8.94 -3.71 -6.14
C TYR A 135 8.71 -2.72 -7.29
N GLY A 136 8.92 -3.15 -8.52
CA GLY A 136 8.56 -2.43 -9.74
C GLY A 136 8.50 -3.39 -10.93
N ASP A 137 8.37 -2.88 -12.16
CA ASP A 137 8.19 -3.70 -13.36
C ASP A 137 9.36 -3.56 -14.36
N MET A 138 9.97 -4.68 -14.75
CA MET A 138 10.68 -4.75 -16.02
C MET A 138 9.63 -4.97 -17.11
N ILE A 139 9.50 -4.03 -18.04
CA ILE A 139 8.49 -4.09 -19.09
C ILE A 139 9.16 -4.46 -20.41
N VAL A 140 8.80 -5.63 -20.93
CA VAL A 140 9.21 -6.09 -22.25
C VAL A 140 8.24 -5.52 -23.28
N SER A 141 8.73 -4.68 -24.20
CA SER A 141 7.93 -4.00 -25.22
C SER A 141 8.77 -3.69 -26.46
N GLN A 142 8.21 -3.85 -27.65
CA GLN A 142 8.83 -3.41 -28.91
C GLN A 142 8.99 -1.89 -29.01
N THR A 143 8.25 -1.14 -28.21
CA THR A 143 8.29 0.33 -28.19
C THR A 143 9.25 0.81 -27.09
N PRO A 144 10.37 1.44 -27.44
CA PRO A 144 11.31 1.97 -26.45
C PRO A 144 10.65 3.05 -25.59
N GLN A 145 10.93 3.02 -24.30
CA GLN A 145 10.49 4.05 -23.36
C GLN A 145 11.57 4.28 -22.30
N ALA A 146 11.69 5.51 -21.82
CA ALA A 146 12.60 5.82 -20.72
C ALA A 146 12.16 5.07 -19.45
N PRO A 147 13.10 4.63 -18.59
CA PRO A 147 12.77 4.16 -17.26
C PRO A 147 11.92 5.20 -16.52
N VAL A 148 11.00 4.72 -15.69
CA VAL A 148 10.13 5.56 -14.86
C VAL A 148 10.72 5.57 -13.45
N PRO A 149 11.41 6.64 -13.04
CA PRO A 149 11.74 6.82 -11.64
C PRO A 149 10.49 6.70 -10.78
N PHE A 150 10.59 6.13 -9.57
CA PHE A 150 9.46 6.14 -8.63
C PHE A 150 8.99 7.57 -8.34
N ASP A 151 9.89 8.53 -8.46
CA ASP A 151 9.61 9.97 -8.30
C ASP A 151 9.20 10.64 -9.63
N ALA A 152 9.24 9.96 -10.79
CA ALA A 152 8.91 10.54 -12.09
C ALA A 152 7.42 10.48 -12.44
N GLU A 153 6.66 9.52 -11.88
CA GLU A 153 5.20 9.68 -11.81
C GLU A 153 4.81 10.85 -10.89
N ALA A 154 5.69 11.28 -9.99
CA ALA A 154 5.51 12.47 -9.17
C ALA A 154 6.08 13.77 -9.79
N ALA A 155 6.97 13.68 -10.78
CA ALA A 155 7.68 14.84 -11.36
C ALA A 155 7.21 15.23 -12.78
N SER A 156 6.47 14.39 -13.50
CA SER A 156 5.72 14.83 -14.70
C SER A 156 4.31 15.34 -14.39
N GLU A 157 3.88 15.25 -13.13
CA GLU A 157 2.74 15.97 -12.58
C GLU A 157 3.23 17.07 -11.63
N GLU A 158 3.97 18.06 -12.15
CA GLU A 158 3.94 19.35 -11.47
C GLU A 158 2.49 19.84 -11.46
N GLU A 159 1.94 19.89 -10.25
CA GLU A 159 0.75 20.63 -9.86
C GLU A 159 -0.48 20.47 -10.76
N HIS A 160 -1.14 19.31 -10.72
CA HIS A 160 -2.60 19.26 -10.64
C HIS A 160 -3.07 17.97 -9.92
N SER A 161 -2.48 17.67 -8.76
CA SER A 161 -3.35 17.25 -7.64
C SER A 161 -4.21 18.47 -7.32
N HIS A 162 -5.26 18.71 -8.11
CA HIS A 162 -6.42 19.33 -7.51
C HIS A 162 -6.82 18.35 -6.41
N ALA A 163 -6.46 18.65 -5.16
CA ALA A 163 -7.23 18.19 -4.03
C ALA A 163 -8.67 18.34 -4.47
N LEU A 164 -9.42 17.23 -4.56
CA LEU A 164 -10.78 17.26 -5.05
C LEU A 164 -11.47 18.44 -4.37
N GLU A 165 -11.93 19.43 -5.14
CA GLU A 165 -12.58 20.62 -4.58
C GLU A 165 -13.96 20.19 -4.09
N LEU A 166 -13.96 19.57 -2.91
CA LEU A 166 -15.11 18.97 -2.29
C LEU A 166 -15.80 20.03 -1.42
N THR A 167 -17.07 20.29 -1.70
CA THR A 167 -17.95 21.04 -0.80
C THR A 167 -18.59 20.14 0.26
N ARG A 168 -18.51 18.81 0.08
CA ARG A 168 -19.00 17.78 1.00
C ARG A 168 -18.16 16.50 0.88
N PRO A 169 -18.16 15.61 1.88
CA PRO A 169 -17.40 14.38 1.80
C PRO A 169 -17.80 13.50 0.61
N LEU A 170 -16.82 12.87 -0.01
CA LEU A 170 -17.00 11.80 -0.99
C LEU A 170 -16.74 10.46 -0.30
N VAL A 171 -17.77 9.63 -0.22
CA VAL A 171 -17.71 8.28 0.38
C VAL A 171 -17.81 7.25 -0.73
N ARG A 172 -16.81 6.38 -0.86
CA ARG A 172 -16.78 5.31 -1.87
C ARG A 172 -16.18 4.03 -1.31
N ARG A 173 -16.68 2.88 -1.77
CA ARG A 173 -16.08 1.57 -1.47
C ARG A 173 -14.87 1.34 -2.38
N PHE A 174 -13.80 0.82 -1.81
CA PHE A 174 -12.57 0.47 -2.49
C PHE A 174 -11.97 -0.80 -1.87
N PHE A 175 -11.10 -1.47 -2.62
CA PHE A 175 -10.07 -2.31 -2.02
C PHE A 175 -8.85 -1.41 -1.82
N LEU A 176 -8.58 -0.96 -0.59
CA LEU A 176 -7.47 -0.06 -0.30
C LEU A 176 -6.23 -0.81 0.22
N PRO A 177 -5.02 -0.22 0.12
CA PRO A 177 -3.79 -0.83 0.61
C PRO A 177 -3.91 -1.27 2.07
N HIS A 178 -3.36 -2.44 2.41
CA HIS A 178 -3.36 -3.00 3.75
C HIS A 178 -4.75 -3.27 4.35
N THR A 179 -5.84 -3.23 3.58
CA THR A 179 -7.21 -3.44 4.07
C THR A 179 -7.91 -4.67 3.49
N GLY A 180 -9.08 -5.03 4.04
CA GLY A 180 -9.97 -5.96 3.38
C GLY A 180 -10.55 -5.40 2.07
N PRO A 181 -11.06 -6.25 1.15
CA PRO A 181 -11.53 -5.83 -0.17
C PRO A 181 -12.78 -4.93 -0.16
N ALA A 182 -13.38 -4.71 1.02
CA ALA A 182 -14.61 -3.97 1.21
C ALA A 182 -14.42 -2.68 2.03
N SER A 183 -13.22 -2.12 2.06
CA SER A 183 -12.94 -0.85 2.73
C SER A 183 -13.72 0.32 2.12
N ILE A 184 -13.92 1.37 2.91
CA ILE A 184 -14.56 2.63 2.52
C ILE A 184 -13.50 3.72 2.61
N ALA A 185 -13.25 4.38 1.49
CA ALA A 185 -12.47 5.60 1.44
C ALA A 185 -13.42 6.80 1.59
N VAL A 186 -13.05 7.73 2.45
CA VAL A 186 -13.77 8.99 2.67
C VAL A 186 -12.83 10.14 2.37
N ALA A 187 -13.09 10.88 1.30
CA ALA A 187 -12.43 12.16 1.06
C ALA A 187 -13.25 13.27 1.71
N LEU A 188 -12.57 14.15 2.44
CA LEU A 188 -13.15 15.29 3.12
C LEU A 188 -12.81 16.60 2.36
N PRO A 189 -13.63 17.64 2.51
CA PRO A 189 -13.22 19.00 2.15
C PRO A 189 -11.87 19.36 2.78
N GLY A 190 -11.02 20.07 2.04
CA GLY A 190 -9.69 20.48 2.52
C GLY A 190 -8.56 19.46 2.30
N GLY A 191 -8.77 18.46 1.43
CA GLY A 191 -7.70 17.56 0.96
C GLY A 191 -7.27 16.50 1.98
N MET A 192 -8.09 16.25 2.99
CA MET A 192 -7.88 15.15 3.95
C MET A 192 -8.74 13.97 3.56
N SER A 193 -8.24 12.75 3.78
CA SER A 193 -8.99 11.53 3.50
C SER A 193 -8.68 10.46 4.54
N TYR A 194 -9.59 9.51 4.71
CA TYR A 194 -9.35 8.36 5.58
C TYR A 194 -9.99 7.07 5.06
N CYS A 195 -9.47 5.96 5.59
CA CYS A 195 -9.92 4.61 5.30
C CYS A 195 -10.64 4.01 6.51
N TRP A 196 -11.86 3.53 6.30
CA TRP A 196 -12.63 2.75 7.26
C TRP A 196 -12.91 1.36 6.71
N ASP A 197 -12.45 0.31 7.37
CA ASP A 197 -12.50 -1.07 6.89
C ASP A 197 -13.73 -1.80 7.41
N THR A 198 -14.63 -2.20 6.51
CA THR A 198 -15.87 -2.91 6.87
C THR A 198 -15.65 -4.35 7.29
N GLY A 199 -14.57 -5.00 6.84
CA GLY A 199 -14.23 -6.36 7.26
C GLY A 199 -13.67 -6.40 8.69
N ALA A 200 -12.87 -5.41 9.04
CA ALA A 200 -12.27 -5.27 10.37
C ALA A 200 -13.07 -4.37 11.33
N CYS A 201 -14.17 -3.75 10.87
CA CYS A 201 -14.99 -2.81 11.62
C CYS A 201 -14.19 -1.70 12.32
N ARG A 202 -13.23 -1.10 11.61
CA ARG A 202 -12.32 -0.12 12.21
C ARG A 202 -11.81 0.92 11.22
N PHE A 203 -11.49 2.10 11.76
CA PHE A 203 -10.60 3.05 11.11
C PHE A 203 -9.21 2.43 10.90
N ARG A 204 -8.60 2.65 9.73
CA ARG A 204 -7.28 2.08 9.38
C ARG A 204 -6.17 3.12 9.35
N TYR A 205 -6.37 4.19 8.60
CA TYR A 205 -5.39 5.25 8.43
C TYR A 205 -6.02 6.50 7.81
N ALA A 206 -5.34 7.63 7.95
CA ALA A 206 -5.66 8.89 7.27
C ALA A 206 -4.47 9.38 6.45
N TRP A 207 -4.78 10.08 5.36
CA TRP A 207 -3.79 10.64 4.45
C TRP A 207 -4.20 12.04 3.97
N ALA A 208 -3.20 12.81 3.53
CA ALA A 208 -3.35 14.16 3.02
C ALA A 208 -2.92 14.23 1.54
N GLY A 209 -3.58 15.09 0.77
CA GLY A 209 -3.30 15.32 -0.66
C GLY A 209 -4.49 14.96 -1.54
N GLY A 210 -4.22 14.23 -2.62
CA GLY A 210 -5.25 13.64 -3.46
C GLY A 210 -5.94 12.45 -2.80
N PHE A 211 -6.93 11.89 -3.49
CA PHE A 211 -7.78 10.82 -2.96
C PHE A 211 -7.27 9.42 -3.32
N VAL A 212 -7.72 8.88 -4.45
CA VAL A 212 -7.33 7.58 -4.99
C VAL A 212 -7.05 7.78 -6.47
N HIS A 213 -5.91 7.30 -6.96
CA HIS A 213 -5.59 7.40 -8.39
C HIS A 213 -6.65 6.66 -9.22
N ASN A 214 -6.90 7.14 -10.44
CA ASN A 214 -7.76 6.45 -11.41
C ASN A 214 -9.22 6.28 -10.92
N LEU A 215 -9.74 7.27 -10.18
CA LEU A 215 -11.08 7.26 -9.58
C LEU A 215 -12.21 6.94 -10.59
N ASP A 216 -12.05 7.36 -11.85
CA ASP A 216 -13.04 7.23 -12.92
C ASP A 216 -12.89 5.95 -13.76
N SER A 217 -11.75 5.27 -13.69
CA SER A 217 -11.47 4.06 -14.47
C SER A 217 -11.61 2.77 -13.65
N LEU A 218 -11.97 2.86 -12.37
CA LEU A 218 -12.26 1.69 -11.55
C LEU A 218 -13.61 1.07 -11.97
N PRO A 219 -13.62 -0.22 -12.36
CA PRO A 219 -14.84 -0.90 -12.76
C PRO A 219 -15.86 -0.94 -11.61
N SER A 220 -17.15 -1.10 -11.94
CA SER A 220 -18.23 -1.30 -10.97
C SER A 220 -18.11 -2.60 -10.13
N GLN A 221 -17.08 -3.40 -10.39
CA GLN A 221 -16.74 -4.63 -9.67
C GLN A 221 -15.52 -4.39 -8.77
N ALA A 222 -15.47 -5.09 -7.64
CA ALA A 222 -14.35 -5.00 -6.70
C ALA A 222 -13.03 -5.32 -7.43
N PRO A 223 -12.05 -4.40 -7.44
CA PRO A 223 -10.80 -4.60 -8.17
C PRO A 223 -10.03 -5.80 -7.60
N SER A 224 -9.30 -6.51 -8.45
CA SER A 224 -8.49 -7.68 -8.07
C SER A 224 -7.23 -7.32 -7.29
N SER A 225 -6.93 -6.03 -7.16
CA SER A 225 -5.76 -5.49 -6.45
C SER A 225 -6.14 -4.23 -5.68
N ALA A 226 -5.37 -3.91 -4.65
CA ALA A 226 -5.55 -2.67 -3.90
C ALA A 226 -5.34 -1.44 -4.80
N ALA A 227 -6.15 -0.41 -4.59
CA ALA A 227 -6.03 0.87 -5.28
C ALA A 227 -4.80 1.65 -4.77
N THR A 228 -4.27 2.55 -5.60
CA THR A 228 -3.14 3.41 -5.23
C THR A 228 -3.66 4.71 -4.63
N LEU A 229 -3.13 5.12 -3.47
CA LEU A 229 -3.46 6.41 -2.86
C LEU A 229 -2.74 7.54 -3.59
N ALA A 230 -3.47 8.63 -3.84
CA ALA A 230 -2.92 9.85 -4.42
C ALA A 230 -2.49 10.84 -3.32
N GLY A 231 -1.87 10.36 -2.24
CA GLY A 231 -1.48 11.20 -1.11
C GLY A 231 -0.67 10.46 -0.06
N ASN A 232 -0.25 11.19 0.97
CA ASN A 232 0.68 10.70 1.99
C ASN A 232 -0.06 10.34 3.27
N ILE A 233 0.07 9.08 3.72
CA ILE A 233 -0.47 8.62 4.99
C ILE A 233 0.28 9.33 6.13
N PHE A 234 -0.47 9.98 7.01
CA PHE A 234 0.08 10.69 8.18
C PHE A 234 -0.31 10.04 9.52
N TYR A 235 -1.26 9.11 9.50
CA TYR A 235 -1.67 8.36 10.68
C TYR A 235 -2.15 6.96 10.30
N THR A 236 -1.72 5.95 11.05
CA THR A 236 -2.15 4.56 10.93
C THR A 236 -2.58 4.05 12.30
N GLU A 237 -3.75 3.41 12.36
CA GLU A 237 -4.29 2.78 13.56
C GLU A 237 -3.69 1.39 13.75
N THR A 238 -3.03 1.19 14.90
CA THR A 238 -2.34 -0.06 15.23
C THR A 238 -3.25 -1.02 16.00
N PHE A 239 -4.23 -0.52 16.76
CA PHE A 239 -5.15 -1.36 17.53
C PHE A 239 -6.19 -2.04 16.65
N GLU A 240 -6.36 -3.36 16.82
CA GLU A 240 -7.31 -4.16 16.03
C GLU A 240 -8.74 -3.62 16.15
N ILE A 241 -9.25 -3.35 17.34
CA ILE A 241 -10.44 -2.50 17.49
C ILE A 241 -10.19 -1.70 18.78
N PRO A 242 -10.20 -0.35 18.75
CA PRO A 242 -9.80 0.42 19.92
C PRO A 242 -10.91 0.51 20.98
N ILE A 243 -12.19 0.34 20.59
CA ILE A 243 -13.33 0.42 21.52
C ILE A 243 -13.73 -0.94 22.09
N ARG A 244 -14.07 -0.93 23.37
CA ARG A 244 -13.95 -2.08 24.26
C ARG A 244 -14.91 -1.90 25.46
N PHE A 245 -15.53 -2.98 25.95
CA PHE A 245 -16.60 -2.94 26.96
C PHE A 245 -16.30 -3.86 28.14
N GLY A 246 -16.57 -3.40 29.38
CA GLY A 246 -16.60 -4.27 30.55
C GLY A 246 -16.01 -3.69 31.84
N LYS A 247 -16.28 -4.39 32.95
CA LYS A 247 -15.88 -4.01 34.31
C LYS A 247 -14.50 -4.58 34.67
N GLY A 248 -13.43 -3.86 34.34
CA GLY A 248 -12.10 -4.04 34.93
C GLY A 248 -11.41 -5.40 34.66
N SER A 249 -10.72 -5.50 33.52
CA SER A 249 -9.48 -6.25 33.25
C SER A 249 -9.36 -6.36 31.74
N TYR A 250 -9.19 -5.20 31.10
CA TYR A 250 -9.12 -5.10 29.66
C TYR A 250 -7.72 -5.49 29.18
N GLN A 251 -7.36 -6.76 29.37
CA GLN A 251 -6.15 -7.27 28.75
C GLN A 251 -6.43 -7.31 27.24
N ALA A 252 -5.49 -6.83 26.44
CA ALA A 252 -5.50 -6.85 24.97
C ALA A 252 -5.60 -8.27 24.35
N THR A 253 -5.87 -9.29 25.18
CA THR A 253 -5.90 -10.72 24.88
C THR A 253 -7.30 -11.32 24.82
N GLN A 254 -8.36 -10.58 25.16
CA GLN A 254 -9.73 -11.07 24.96
C GLN A 254 -10.06 -11.14 23.46
N GLU A 255 -10.53 -12.29 23.00
CA GLU A 255 -11.13 -12.42 21.67
C GLU A 255 -12.26 -11.40 21.53
N VAL A 256 -12.17 -10.59 20.48
CA VAL A 256 -13.19 -9.59 20.18
C VAL A 256 -14.00 -10.10 19.01
N GLN A 257 -15.32 -10.09 19.17
CA GLN A 257 -16.24 -10.36 18.08
C GLN A 257 -16.80 -9.04 17.57
N TRP A 258 -16.82 -8.88 16.26
CA TRP A 258 -17.39 -7.71 15.62
C TRP A 258 -18.29 -8.08 14.45
N ARG A 259 -19.23 -7.20 14.15
CA ARG A 259 -20.12 -7.33 13.01
C ARG A 259 -20.44 -5.98 12.42
N TYR A 260 -20.19 -5.83 11.13
CA TYR A 260 -20.55 -4.62 10.40
C TYR A 260 -22.06 -4.57 10.17
N LEU A 261 -22.69 -3.44 10.50
CA LEU A 261 -24.14 -3.23 10.32
C LEU A 261 -24.46 -2.26 9.18
N GLY A 262 -23.53 -1.36 8.82
CA GLY A 262 -23.71 -0.43 7.71
C GLY A 262 -23.10 0.93 7.97
N TYR A 263 -23.46 1.91 7.16
CA TYR A 263 -23.20 3.32 7.44
C TYR A 263 -24.37 4.18 6.97
N ARG A 264 -24.51 5.35 7.57
CA ARG A 264 -25.45 6.39 7.13
C ARG A 264 -24.71 7.67 6.82
N LEU A 265 -25.21 8.45 5.87
CA LEU A 265 -24.72 9.79 5.61
C LEU A 265 -25.67 10.80 6.26
N ASP A 266 -25.12 11.80 6.92
CA ASP A 266 -25.90 12.96 7.37
C ASP A 266 -26.24 13.90 6.20
N SER A 267 -26.97 14.99 6.48
CA SER A 267 -27.32 15.99 5.46
C SER A 267 -26.13 16.68 4.82
N GLY A 268 -24.97 16.70 5.49
CA GLY A 268 -23.71 17.23 4.99
C GLY A 268 -22.88 16.20 4.21
N GLY A 269 -23.31 14.93 4.16
CA GLY A 269 -22.58 13.84 3.51
C GLY A 269 -21.53 13.16 4.38
N TYR A 270 -21.43 13.49 5.67
CA TYR A 270 -20.49 12.83 6.58
C TYR A 270 -21.01 11.44 6.97
N PRO A 271 -20.18 10.39 6.90
CA PRO A 271 -20.59 9.05 7.27
C PRO A 271 -20.56 8.84 8.79
N SER A 272 -21.55 8.10 9.27
CA SER A 272 -21.54 7.42 10.57
C SER A 272 -21.54 5.92 10.32
N PHE A 273 -20.51 5.23 10.83
CA PHE A 273 -20.33 3.79 10.65
C PHE A 273 -20.96 3.04 11.81
N GLU A 274 -21.82 2.07 11.49
CA GLU A 274 -22.55 1.30 12.48
C GLU A 274 -22.04 -0.15 12.49
N TYR A 275 -21.68 -0.63 13.66
CA TYR A 275 -21.15 -1.97 13.88
C TYR A 275 -21.44 -2.45 15.30
N GLU A 276 -21.21 -3.73 15.56
CA GLU A 276 -21.25 -4.31 16.90
C GLU A 276 -19.87 -4.75 17.33
N VAL A 277 -19.62 -4.65 18.63
CA VAL A 277 -18.44 -5.21 19.30
C VAL A 277 -18.91 -5.95 20.54
N ASN A 278 -18.67 -7.26 20.60
CA ASN A 278 -19.14 -8.16 21.66
C ASN A 278 -20.65 -8.03 21.95
N GLY A 279 -21.45 -7.79 20.91
CA GLY A 279 -22.91 -7.62 21.01
C GLY A 279 -23.39 -6.21 21.39
N ASN A 280 -22.49 -5.30 21.81
CA ASN A 280 -22.83 -3.89 22.02
C ASN A 280 -22.80 -3.14 20.69
N ARG A 281 -23.83 -2.34 20.42
CA ARG A 281 -23.92 -1.54 19.19
C ARG A 281 -23.08 -0.26 19.33
N VAL A 282 -22.32 0.06 18.29
CA VAL A 282 -21.43 1.22 18.21
C VAL A 282 -21.72 1.99 16.93
N ILE A 283 -21.87 3.31 17.06
CA ILE A 283 -21.88 4.24 15.93
C ILE A 283 -20.64 5.12 16.03
N GLU A 284 -19.75 5.00 15.05
CA GLU A 284 -18.53 5.80 14.97
C GLU A 284 -18.67 6.91 13.93
N THR A 285 -18.25 8.12 14.29
CA THR A 285 -18.05 9.24 13.37
C THR A 285 -16.61 9.71 13.43
N VAL A 286 -16.08 10.16 12.29
CA VAL A 286 -14.69 10.61 12.16
C VAL A 286 -14.66 11.97 11.50
N LYS A 287 -13.97 12.92 12.13
CA LYS A 287 -13.69 14.25 11.60
C LYS A 287 -12.19 14.49 11.57
N ILE A 288 -11.71 15.15 10.53
CA ILE A 288 -10.30 15.53 10.39
C ILE A 288 -10.25 17.01 10.06
N GLU A 289 -9.80 17.81 11.01
CA GLU A 289 -9.76 19.27 10.92
C GLU A 289 -8.59 19.79 11.75
N HIS A 290 -7.95 20.89 11.33
CA HIS A 290 -6.94 21.60 12.16
C HIS A 290 -5.84 20.70 12.77
N LYS A 291 -5.32 19.73 11.99
CA LYS A 291 -4.33 18.74 12.45
C LYS A 291 -4.80 17.81 13.57
N MET A 292 -6.10 17.60 13.67
CA MET A 292 -6.74 16.70 14.63
C MET A 292 -7.60 15.68 13.90
N ILE A 293 -7.52 14.43 14.33
CA ILE A 293 -8.53 13.41 14.03
C ILE A 293 -9.40 13.27 15.28
N THR A 294 -10.67 13.66 15.18
CA THR A 294 -11.66 13.47 16.25
C THR A 294 -12.56 12.31 15.87
N ARG A 295 -12.64 11.33 16.77
CA ARG A 295 -13.50 10.15 16.65
C ARG A 295 -14.50 10.19 17.78
N THR A 296 -15.78 10.09 17.45
CA THR A 296 -16.86 10.01 18.42
C THR A 296 -17.57 8.67 18.26
N PHE A 297 -17.78 7.98 19.37
CA PHE A 297 -18.41 6.68 19.44
C PHE A 297 -19.66 6.76 20.32
N GLU A 298 -20.83 6.51 19.74
CA GLU A 298 -22.07 6.34 20.47
C GLU A 298 -22.29 4.84 20.71
N CYS A 299 -22.20 4.41 21.96
CA CYS A 299 -22.30 3.01 22.35
C CYS A 299 -23.61 2.74 23.08
N ASP A 300 -24.37 1.74 22.65
CA ASP A 300 -25.56 1.24 23.36
C ASP A 300 -25.11 0.17 24.37
N THR A 301 -24.78 0.60 25.60
CA THR A 301 -24.24 -0.26 26.67
C THR A 301 -24.44 0.32 28.08
N ASP A 302 -24.56 -0.55 29.09
CA ASP A 302 -24.49 -0.22 30.53
C ASP A 302 -23.11 -0.52 31.14
N GLU A 303 -22.15 -0.95 30.32
CA GLU A 303 -20.80 -1.28 30.76
C GLU A 303 -19.87 -0.07 30.68
N THR A 304 -18.77 -0.12 31.43
CA THR A 304 -17.67 0.83 31.24
C THR A 304 -17.09 0.67 29.84
N VAL A 305 -16.97 1.78 29.12
CA VAL A 305 -16.34 1.82 27.80
C VAL A 305 -14.86 2.15 27.97
N TRP A 306 -14.03 1.52 27.14
CA TRP A 306 -12.60 1.72 27.08
C TRP A 306 -12.21 2.07 25.65
N PHE A 307 -11.27 3.01 25.51
CA PHE A 307 -10.62 3.31 24.23
C PHE A 307 -9.12 3.09 24.36
N PHE A 308 -8.57 2.17 23.58
CA PHE A 308 -7.14 1.86 23.53
C PHE A 308 -6.44 2.64 22.43
N PHE A 309 -5.21 3.05 22.69
CA PHE A 309 -4.36 3.76 21.73
C PHE A 309 -2.92 3.24 21.80
N ASP A 310 -2.16 3.48 20.74
CA ASP A 310 -0.74 3.13 20.68
C ASP A 310 0.03 3.83 21.81
N PRO A 311 0.70 3.09 22.71
CA PRO A 311 1.50 3.68 23.78
C PRO A 311 2.54 4.68 23.26
N GLU A 312 3.13 4.43 22.08
CA GLU A 312 4.14 5.32 21.47
C GLU A 312 3.56 6.65 21.00
N LEU A 313 2.26 6.70 20.75
CA LEU A 313 1.53 7.90 20.34
C LEU A 313 0.77 8.54 21.51
N GLY A 314 0.91 8.03 22.73
CA GLY A 314 0.03 8.34 23.85
C GLY A 314 -0.14 9.84 24.14
N GLU A 315 0.92 10.64 24.03
CA GLU A 315 0.86 12.10 24.26
C GLU A 315 0.02 12.86 23.22
N ARG A 316 -0.22 12.25 22.06
CA ARG A 316 -1.01 12.83 20.97
C ARG A 316 -2.50 12.62 21.14
N PHE A 317 -2.90 11.71 22.04
CA PHE A 317 -4.30 11.38 22.26
C PHE A 317 -4.86 12.12 23.48
N HIS A 318 -6.06 12.65 23.31
CA HIS A 318 -6.86 13.29 24.35
C HIS A 318 -8.30 12.81 24.28
N ALA A 319 -8.95 12.66 25.43
CA ALA A 319 -10.36 12.32 25.50
C ALA A 319 -11.00 12.94 26.74
N ASP A 320 -12.33 12.95 26.80
CA ASP A 320 -13.11 13.35 27.97
C ASP A 320 -13.19 12.28 29.07
N GLY A 321 -12.65 11.09 28.80
CA GLY A 321 -12.53 9.99 29.76
C GLY A 321 -11.29 10.07 30.64
N GLU A 322 -11.26 9.20 31.65
CA GLU A 322 -10.12 9.08 32.56
C GLU A 322 -8.96 8.35 31.87
N ARG A 323 -7.79 8.99 31.79
CA ARG A 323 -6.57 8.36 31.23
C ARG A 323 -6.02 7.31 32.19
N VAL A 324 -5.76 6.11 31.69
CA VAL A 324 -5.20 4.98 32.43
C VAL A 324 -3.87 4.60 31.78
N GLU A 325 -2.78 5.18 32.29
CA GLU A 325 -1.43 5.07 31.72
C GLU A 325 -0.96 3.63 31.53
N ASP A 326 -1.09 2.79 32.57
CA ASP A 326 -0.63 1.40 32.58
C ASP A 326 -1.29 0.53 31.49
N ALA A 327 -2.42 0.98 30.95
CA ALA A 327 -3.20 0.28 29.95
C ALA A 327 -3.16 0.95 28.57
N ALA A 328 -2.48 2.11 28.42
CA ALA A 328 -2.54 2.95 27.22
C ALA A 328 -3.98 3.15 26.72
N ALA A 329 -4.85 3.56 27.65
CA ALA A 329 -6.29 3.64 27.40
C ALA A 329 -6.96 4.85 28.07
N PHE A 330 -8.14 5.20 27.59
CA PHE A 330 -9.10 6.05 28.28
C PHE A 330 -10.28 5.22 28.77
N ARG A 331 -10.75 5.51 29.98
CA ARG A 331 -11.87 4.86 30.66
C ARG A 331 -13.07 5.80 30.75
N PHE A 332 -14.23 5.29 30.38
CA PHE A 332 -15.51 6.00 30.40
C PHE A 332 -16.51 5.19 31.23
N PRO A 333 -16.70 5.54 32.51
CA PRO A 333 -17.66 4.86 33.37
C PRO A 333 -19.09 4.99 32.84
N SER A 334 -19.88 3.92 32.94
CA SER A 334 -21.31 3.98 32.62
C SER A 334 -22.05 4.81 33.67
N ASP A 335 -23.02 5.60 33.21
CA ASP A 335 -23.98 6.34 34.04
C ASP A 335 -25.29 5.57 34.28
N GLY A 336 -25.41 4.33 33.76
CA GLY A 336 -26.60 3.49 33.85
C GLY A 336 -27.75 3.92 32.94
N SER A 337 -27.49 4.77 31.94
CA SER A 337 -28.50 5.20 30.96
C SER A 337 -28.73 4.19 29.82
N GLY A 338 -27.97 3.10 29.76
CA GLY A 338 -27.91 2.20 28.61
C GLY A 338 -27.15 2.76 27.41
N LYS A 339 -26.53 3.94 27.55
CA LYS A 339 -25.77 4.60 26.49
C LYS A 339 -24.51 5.26 27.02
N THR A 340 -23.47 5.31 26.19
CA THR A 340 -22.24 6.03 26.51
C THR A 340 -21.67 6.65 25.24
N SER A 341 -21.43 7.96 25.26
CA SER A 341 -20.72 8.67 24.20
C SER A 341 -19.26 8.82 24.59
N VAL A 342 -18.36 8.53 23.66
CA VAL A 342 -16.91 8.61 23.84
C VAL A 342 -16.35 9.50 22.76
N THR A 343 -15.61 10.55 23.12
CA THR A 343 -14.92 11.39 22.14
C THR A 343 -13.42 11.38 22.36
N VAL A 344 -12.68 10.98 21.34
CA VAL A 344 -11.21 10.92 21.36
C VAL A 344 -10.65 11.76 20.23
N THR A 345 -9.67 12.58 20.55
CA THR A 345 -8.94 13.42 19.60
C THR A 345 -7.47 13.00 19.56
N MET A 346 -6.93 12.84 18.35
CA MET A 346 -5.52 12.55 18.10
C MET A 346 -4.90 13.67 17.27
N HIS A 347 -3.81 14.26 17.77
CA HIS A 347 -3.05 15.30 17.08
C HIS A 347 -1.98 14.69 16.17
N PHE A 348 -1.94 15.13 14.91
CA PHE A 348 -0.89 14.76 13.95
C PHE A 348 -0.04 15.97 13.56
N HIS A 349 1.21 15.72 13.18
CA HIS A 349 2.19 16.79 12.91
C HIS A 349 2.27 17.16 11.43
#